data_AF-A0A1A9Z4D0-F1
#
_entry.id   AF-A0A1A9Z4D0-F1
#
_cell.length_a   1.000
_cell.length_b   1.000
_cell.length_c   1.000
_cell.angle_alpha   90.00
_cell.angle_beta   90.00
_cell.angle_gamma   90.00
#
_symmetry.space_group_name_H-M   'P 1'
#
loop_
_entity.id
_entity.type
_entity.pdbx_description
1 polymer ?
#
loop_
_entity_poly.entity_id
_entity_poly.type
_entity_poly.pdbx_seq_one_letter_code
_entity_poly.pdbx_strand_id
1 'polypeptide(L)'
;MEIDHSPPSDIICQSESPANFDDLKGLRSDASVNSTCSSRPQEGNSIAAAVTNRQTDNSKVVAKNFNFNEHEFSLNERFFTVLDQLDARVEKFRKDALNLQEKRDFLCMSIDLIKSNDLMQNLTDSEREDIDCYLQRVNARLSTIELNVRTIRDHSQEDSLNEINTLIDLMITMGDPVLSRQRCQLYLNACCSVDENVNFTDVDADMDECEVDVDVAAGHIDKKFESVLLGCTLDDQKNIKKRLRALMGYLNQQIINQ
;
A
#
# COMPACT_ATOMS: atom_id res chain seq x y z
N MET A 1 -42.93 19.65 -73.70
CA MET A 1 -43.36 18.78 -72.60
C MET A 1 -42.42 19.04 -71.45
N GLU A 2 -42.84 19.95 -70.58
CA GLU A 2 -42.27 20.16 -69.25
C GLU A 2 -42.83 19.08 -68.32
N ILE A 3 -41.99 18.48 -67.49
CA ILE A 3 -42.39 18.05 -66.13
C ILE A 3 -41.18 18.29 -65.22
N ASP A 4 -41.31 19.36 -64.44
CA ASP A 4 -40.60 19.63 -63.19
C ASP A 4 -41.15 18.72 -62.08
N HIS A 5 -40.30 18.27 -61.16
CA HIS A 5 -40.67 17.92 -59.78
C HIS A 5 -39.42 17.71 -58.90
N SER A 6 -39.08 18.73 -58.12
CA SER A 6 -38.50 18.62 -56.77
C SER A 6 -39.56 19.02 -55.73
N PRO A 7 -39.39 18.81 -54.39
CA PRO A 7 -38.57 17.87 -53.60
C PRO A 7 -39.44 17.12 -52.55
N PRO A 8 -38.87 16.51 -51.48
CA PRO A 8 -38.94 17.24 -50.20
C PRO A 8 -37.71 17.10 -49.28
N SER A 9 -37.75 17.97 -48.27
CA SER A 9 -36.75 18.41 -47.31
C SER A 9 -36.48 17.46 -46.13
N ASP A 10 -35.34 17.73 -45.48
CA ASP A 10 -35.05 17.59 -44.05
C ASP A 10 -35.04 16.17 -43.42
N ILE A 11 -33.84 15.60 -43.30
CA ILE A 11 -33.48 14.84 -42.10
C ILE A 11 -32.27 15.49 -41.44
N ILE A 12 -32.57 16.01 -40.25
CA ILE A 12 -31.73 16.66 -39.27
C ILE A 12 -30.52 15.77 -38.94
N CYS A 13 -29.32 16.28 -39.15
CA CYS A 13 -28.10 15.71 -38.60
C CYS A 13 -28.08 16.05 -37.10
N GLN A 14 -28.51 15.14 -36.24
CA GLN A 14 -28.30 15.26 -34.80
C GLN A 14 -26.87 14.82 -34.48
N SER A 15 -26.02 15.82 -34.32
CA SER A 15 -24.82 15.74 -33.50
C SER A 15 -25.19 15.61 -32.02
N GLU A 16 -24.25 15.03 -31.26
CA GLU A 16 -24.06 15.09 -29.79
C GLU A 16 -24.45 13.84 -28.98
N SER A 17 -23.45 12.96 -28.79
CA SER A 17 -23.08 12.49 -27.45
C SER A 17 -21.59 12.13 -27.45
N PRO A 18 -20.72 12.96 -26.84
CA PRO A 18 -19.32 12.59 -26.66
C PRO A 18 -19.21 11.53 -25.55
N ALA A 19 -18.30 10.58 -25.74
CA ALA A 19 -17.95 9.57 -24.76
C ALA A 19 -17.66 10.23 -23.40
N ASN A 20 -18.35 9.76 -22.37
CA ASN A 20 -18.19 10.19 -20.98
C ASN A 20 -16.80 9.77 -20.49
N PHE A 21 -15.90 10.75 -20.31
CA PHE A 21 -14.53 10.58 -19.81
C PHE A 21 -14.39 11.18 -18.39
N ASP A 22 -15.40 11.04 -17.52
CA ASP A 22 -15.36 11.64 -16.18
C ASP A 22 -14.55 10.86 -15.11
N ASP A 23 -13.93 9.72 -15.43
CA ASP A 23 -13.19 8.92 -14.43
C ASP A 23 -11.72 9.32 -14.20
N LEU A 24 -11.26 10.48 -14.70
CA LEU A 24 -9.90 10.98 -14.45
C LEU A 24 -9.80 12.23 -13.54
N LYS A 25 -10.81 12.53 -12.72
CA LYS A 25 -10.77 13.64 -11.74
C LYS A 25 -10.09 13.31 -10.41
N GLY A 26 -9.02 12.52 -10.45
CA GLY A 26 -8.20 12.16 -9.30
C GLY A 26 -6.87 12.91 -9.17
N LEU A 27 -6.71 14.10 -9.77
CA LEU A 27 -5.49 14.89 -9.68
C LEU A 27 -5.83 16.36 -9.38
N ARG A 28 -5.86 16.70 -8.09
CA ARG A 28 -5.62 18.08 -7.63
C ARG A 28 -4.30 18.11 -6.87
N SER A 29 -3.42 18.95 -7.38
CA SER A 29 -2.10 19.28 -6.88
C SER A 29 -2.18 20.11 -5.60
N ASP A 30 -1.49 19.69 -4.55
CA ASP A 30 -1.03 20.58 -3.47
C ASP A 30 0.49 20.57 -3.44
N ALA A 31 1.08 21.43 -4.29
CA ALA A 31 2.46 21.87 -4.16
C ALA A 31 2.43 23.39 -3.97
N SER A 32 2.43 23.82 -2.72
CA SER A 32 2.81 25.19 -2.35
C SER A 32 4.15 25.12 -1.61
N VAL A 33 5.21 25.34 -2.38
CA VAL A 33 6.57 25.57 -1.91
C VAL A 33 6.76 27.08 -1.85
N ASN A 34 6.84 27.65 -0.65
CA ASN A 34 7.45 28.96 -0.46
C ASN A 34 8.81 28.74 0.20
N SER A 35 9.86 28.79 -0.62
CA SER A 35 11.25 28.87 -0.20
C SER A 35 11.77 30.23 -0.61
N THR A 36 12.08 31.10 0.36
CA THR A 36 12.82 32.34 0.13
C THR A 36 14.07 32.30 0.98
N CYS A 37 15.20 32.02 0.33
CA CYS A 37 16.53 32.27 0.83
C CYS A 37 16.91 33.73 0.59
N SER A 38 17.37 34.44 1.62
CA SER A 38 18.09 35.71 1.49
C SER A 38 19.28 35.74 2.45
N SER A 39 20.41 36.20 1.93
CA SER A 39 21.75 36.04 2.47
C SER A 39 22.27 37.33 3.13
N ARG A 40 22.86 37.20 4.34
CA ARG A 40 24.05 37.93 4.90
C ARG A 40 23.99 39.48 5.12
N PRO A 41 24.98 40.12 5.80
CA PRO A 41 25.53 39.99 7.17
C PRO A 41 25.53 41.33 7.97
N GLN A 42 25.73 41.33 9.30
CA GLN A 42 26.65 42.28 9.99
C GLN A 42 26.80 42.03 11.51
N GLU A 43 28.06 42.12 11.96
CA GLU A 43 28.61 42.75 13.19
C GLU A 43 27.73 42.76 14.46
N GLY A 44 28.15 42.26 15.62
CA GLY A 44 29.42 42.48 16.33
C GLY A 44 29.07 43.10 17.69
N ASN A 45 29.36 42.40 18.81
CA ASN A 45 29.95 42.97 20.03
C ASN A 45 29.90 42.01 21.23
N SER A 46 31.10 41.77 21.75
CA SER A 46 31.44 41.17 23.04
C SER A 46 31.08 42.07 24.21
N ILE A 47 30.54 41.53 25.31
CA ILE A 47 30.60 42.11 26.67
C ILE A 47 30.61 40.92 27.65
N ALA A 48 31.77 40.43 28.08
CA ALA A 48 32.59 40.87 29.23
C ALA A 48 32.28 40.09 30.52
N ALA A 49 33.34 39.49 31.05
CA ALA A 49 33.41 38.83 32.33
C ALA A 49 33.24 39.84 33.48
N ALA A 50 32.53 39.41 34.53
CA ALA A 50 32.64 40.02 35.85
C ALA A 50 32.80 38.90 36.89
N VAL A 51 34.06 38.64 37.22
CA VAL A 51 34.48 37.98 38.45
C VAL A 51 34.18 38.93 39.60
N THR A 52 33.47 38.46 40.63
CA THR A 52 33.61 39.02 41.98
C THR A 52 33.57 37.89 42.99
N ASN A 53 34.66 37.83 43.73
CA ASN A 53 35.02 36.83 44.73
C ASN A 53 34.38 37.19 46.08
N ARG A 54 33.72 36.25 46.76
CA ARG A 54 33.53 36.28 48.23
C ARG A 54 33.54 34.86 48.82
N GLN A 55 34.63 34.61 49.55
CA GLN A 55 34.88 33.62 50.62
C GLN A 55 33.83 33.81 51.74
N THR A 56 33.20 32.84 52.40
CA THR A 56 33.61 31.73 53.30
C THR A 56 32.40 30.76 53.39
N ASP A 57 32.48 29.44 53.55
CA ASP A 57 32.80 28.72 54.79
C ASP A 57 32.82 27.20 54.57
N ASN A 58 33.62 26.53 55.40
CA ASN A 58 33.85 25.08 55.42
C ASN A 58 32.61 24.27 55.86
N SER A 59 32.28 23.19 55.16
CA SER A 59 32.18 21.84 55.77
C SER A 59 31.74 20.74 54.82
N LYS A 60 32.44 19.60 54.94
CA LYS A 60 32.08 18.25 54.52
C LYS A 60 31.96 18.01 53.01
N VAL A 61 33.12 17.62 52.48
CA VAL A 61 33.28 16.51 51.54
C VAL A 61 32.34 15.36 51.93
N VAL A 62 31.19 15.30 51.27
CA VAL A 62 30.55 14.02 50.98
C VAL A 62 30.66 13.92 49.47
N ALA A 63 31.69 13.22 49.01
CA ALA A 63 31.70 12.69 47.66
C ALA A 63 30.47 11.80 47.55
N LYS A 64 29.36 12.37 47.05
CA LYS A 64 28.31 11.57 46.46
C LYS A 64 28.97 10.91 45.27
N ASN A 65 29.28 9.63 45.41
CA ASN A 65 29.32 8.72 44.27
C ASN A 65 27.97 8.86 43.57
N PHE A 66 27.86 9.83 42.67
CA PHE A 66 26.76 9.89 41.73
C PHE A 66 26.88 8.65 40.89
N ASN A 67 25.84 7.82 40.94
CA ASN A 67 25.65 6.64 40.12
C ASN A 67 26.02 6.96 38.66
N PHE A 68 27.23 6.59 38.26
CA PHE A 68 27.64 6.65 36.86
C PHE A 68 26.75 5.76 35.99
N ASN A 69 26.13 4.73 36.60
CA ASN A 69 25.28 3.76 35.92
C ASN A 69 23.83 4.22 35.66
N GLU A 70 23.26 5.18 36.42
CA GLU A 70 21.89 5.68 36.17
C GLU A 70 21.82 6.65 35.00
N HIS A 71 22.83 7.49 34.85
CA HIS A 71 22.93 8.43 33.74
C HIS A 71 23.17 7.70 32.41
N GLU A 72 23.95 6.62 32.43
CA GLU A 72 24.22 5.79 31.25
C GLU A 72 22.97 5.01 30.81
N PHE A 73 22.14 4.53 31.75
CA PHE A 73 20.86 3.90 31.44
C PHE A 73 19.88 4.89 30.77
N SER A 74 19.82 6.14 31.25
CA SER A 74 18.99 7.20 30.66
C SER A 74 19.45 7.64 29.27
N LEU A 75 20.76 7.64 29.01
CA LEU A 75 21.30 7.92 27.67
C LEU A 75 20.96 6.80 26.69
N ASN A 76 21.13 5.54 27.10
CA ASN A 76 20.78 4.38 26.28
C ASN A 76 19.29 4.36 25.93
N GLU A 77 18.40 4.66 26.89
CA GLU A 77 16.96 4.79 26.63
C GLU A 77 16.65 5.90 25.62
N ARG A 78 17.34 7.04 25.71
CA ARG A 78 17.24 8.11 24.71
C ARG A 78 17.70 7.66 23.33
N PHE A 79 18.79 6.87 23.24
CA PHE A 79 19.25 6.32 21.98
C PHE A 79 18.25 5.31 21.40
N PHE A 80 17.70 4.39 22.20
CA PHE A 80 16.66 3.46 21.75
C PHE A 80 15.43 4.20 21.25
N THR A 81 14.96 5.22 21.96
CA THR A 81 13.84 6.06 21.51
C THR A 81 14.10 6.70 20.14
N VAL A 82 15.33 7.18 19.91
CA VAL A 82 15.71 7.76 18.61
C VAL A 82 15.77 6.68 17.52
N LEU A 83 16.29 5.50 17.84
CA LEU A 83 16.34 4.36 16.91
C LEU A 83 14.93 3.90 16.53
N ASP A 84 14.01 3.77 17.48
CA ASP A 84 12.61 3.43 17.23
C ASP A 84 11.93 4.47 16.33
N GLN A 85 12.21 5.76 16.57
CA GLN A 85 11.71 6.84 15.71
C GLN A 85 12.30 6.78 14.29
N LEU A 86 13.57 6.39 14.14
CA LEU A 86 14.18 6.20 12.83
C LEU A 86 13.57 4.99 12.12
N ASP A 87 13.37 3.89 12.83
CA ASP A 87 12.76 2.67 12.29
C ASP A 87 11.33 2.94 11.82
N ALA A 88 10.51 3.62 12.63
CA ALA A 88 9.16 4.04 12.24
C ALA A 88 9.15 4.94 11.00
N ARG A 89 10.16 5.83 10.84
CA ARG A 89 10.29 6.67 9.64
C ARG A 89 10.74 5.87 8.42
N VAL A 90 11.60 4.87 8.60
CA VAL A 90 12.00 3.94 7.54
C VAL A 90 10.80 3.13 7.07
N GLU A 91 9.98 2.62 7.98
CA GLU A 91 8.79 1.85 7.64
C GLU A 91 7.75 2.71 6.91
N LYS A 92 7.54 3.95 7.35
CA LYS A 92 6.72 4.92 6.60
C LYS A 92 7.27 5.15 5.19
N PHE A 93 8.58 5.36 5.06
CA PHE A 93 9.22 5.58 3.77
C PHE A 93 9.09 4.37 2.84
N ARG A 94 9.23 3.15 3.37
CA ARG A 94 8.99 1.89 2.64
C ARG A 94 7.56 1.83 2.11
N LYS A 95 6.56 2.11 2.96
CA LYS A 95 5.15 2.16 2.57
C LYS A 95 4.88 3.21 1.48
N ASP A 96 5.42 4.41 1.63
CA ASP A 96 5.28 5.48 0.64
C ASP A 96 5.91 5.09 -0.71
N ALA A 97 7.08 4.45 -0.70
CA ALA A 97 7.73 3.93 -1.90
C ALA A 97 6.95 2.79 -2.58
N LEU A 98 6.34 1.88 -1.81
CA LEU A 98 5.45 0.85 -2.34
C LEU A 98 4.22 1.46 -3.02
N ASN A 99 3.61 2.49 -2.42
CA ASN A 99 2.48 3.20 -3.04
C ASN A 99 2.88 3.89 -4.36
N LEU A 100 4.08 4.46 -4.44
CA LEU A 100 4.60 5.03 -5.68
C LEU A 100 4.87 3.95 -6.74
N GLN A 101 5.33 2.77 -6.31
CA GLN A 101 5.52 1.62 -7.20
C GLN A 101 4.19 1.13 -7.78
N GLU A 102 3.14 0.99 -6.96
CA GLU A 102 1.79 0.63 -7.43
C GLU A 102 1.26 1.65 -8.47
N LYS A 103 1.48 2.96 -8.24
CA LYS A 103 1.10 4.01 -9.20
C LYS A 103 1.87 3.91 -10.52
N ARG A 104 3.16 3.59 -10.47
CA ARG A 104 3.97 3.34 -11.67
C ARG A 104 3.42 2.15 -12.46
N ASP A 105 3.13 1.05 -11.77
CA ASP A 105 2.60 -0.17 -12.39
C ASP A 105 1.22 0.06 -13.01
N PHE A 106 0.35 0.85 -12.35
CA PHE A 106 -0.92 1.28 -12.91
C PHE A 106 -0.76 2.09 -14.22
N LEU A 107 0.21 3.00 -14.28
CA LEU A 107 0.50 3.77 -15.50
C LEU A 107 1.03 2.88 -16.62
N CYS A 108 1.92 1.93 -16.31
CA CYS A 108 2.38 0.94 -17.30
C CYS A 108 1.20 0.14 -17.86
N MET A 109 0.35 -0.40 -16.98
CA MET A 109 -0.83 -1.15 -17.39
C MET A 109 -1.79 -0.30 -18.25
N SER A 110 -1.97 0.97 -17.92
CA SER A 110 -2.80 1.90 -18.69
C SER A 110 -2.24 2.13 -20.10
N ILE A 111 -0.91 2.30 -20.22
CA ILE A 111 -0.24 2.41 -21.52
C ILE A 111 -0.45 1.14 -22.34
N ASP A 112 -0.31 -0.03 -21.73
CA ASP A 112 -0.49 -1.32 -22.41
C ASP A 112 -1.94 -1.53 -22.87
N LEU A 113 -2.93 -1.15 -22.05
CA LEU A 113 -4.35 -1.18 -22.42
C LEU A 113 -4.66 -0.31 -23.66
N ILE A 114 -4.05 0.87 -23.74
CA ILE A 114 -4.22 1.75 -24.91
C ILE A 114 -3.59 1.09 -26.15
N LYS A 115 -2.38 0.55 -26.02
CA LYS A 115 -1.67 -0.12 -27.14
C LYS A 115 -2.42 -1.35 -27.64
N SER A 116 -3.01 -2.13 -26.74
CA SER A 116 -3.72 -3.37 -27.08
C SER A 116 -5.18 -3.14 -27.49
N ASN A 117 -5.65 -1.89 -27.50
CA ASN A 117 -7.05 -1.61 -27.80
C ASN A 117 -7.37 -1.91 -29.27
N ASP A 118 -8.41 -2.70 -29.53
CA ASP A 118 -8.80 -3.09 -30.89
C ASP A 118 -9.13 -1.88 -31.80
N LEU A 119 -9.59 -0.76 -31.22
CA LEU A 119 -9.84 0.47 -31.98
C LEU A 119 -8.56 1.05 -32.60
N MET A 120 -7.38 0.75 -32.06
CA MET A 120 -6.10 1.15 -32.66
C MET A 120 -5.90 0.52 -34.04
N GLN A 121 -6.54 -0.62 -34.32
CA GLN A 121 -6.48 -1.28 -35.63
C GLN A 121 -7.37 -0.59 -36.67
N ASN A 122 -8.36 0.18 -36.23
CA ASN A 122 -9.29 0.89 -37.10
C ASN A 122 -8.77 2.26 -37.54
N LEU A 123 -7.64 2.71 -36.97
CA LEU A 123 -7.00 3.97 -37.33
C LEU A 123 -6.23 3.85 -38.64
N THR A 124 -6.03 4.97 -39.32
CA THR A 124 -5.11 5.02 -40.45
C THR A 124 -3.67 4.81 -40.00
N ASP A 125 -2.80 4.39 -40.92
CA ASP A 125 -1.38 4.16 -40.60
C ASP A 125 -0.69 5.40 -40.00
N SER A 126 -1.01 6.60 -40.51
CA SER A 126 -0.46 7.86 -40.00
C SER A 126 -0.93 8.18 -38.58
N GLU A 127 -2.23 8.02 -38.29
CA GLU A 127 -2.78 8.29 -36.96
C GLU A 127 -2.24 7.31 -35.92
N ARG A 128 -2.13 6.03 -36.30
CA ARG A 128 -1.55 5.00 -35.44
C ARG A 128 -0.09 5.29 -35.13
N GLU A 129 0.71 5.68 -36.12
CA GLU A 129 2.12 6.03 -35.92
C GLU A 129 2.29 7.26 -35.00
N ASP A 130 1.44 8.27 -35.14
CA ASP A 130 1.44 9.45 -34.27
C ASP A 130 1.14 9.08 -32.81
N ILE A 131 0.14 8.22 -32.59
CA ILE A 131 -0.22 7.74 -31.25
C ILE A 131 0.89 6.85 -30.66
N ASP A 132 1.45 5.93 -31.45
CA ASP A 132 2.54 5.07 -31.00
C ASP A 132 3.77 5.89 -30.62
N CYS A 133 4.13 6.92 -31.40
CA CYS A 133 5.20 7.84 -31.07
C CYS A 133 4.93 8.58 -29.74
N TYR A 134 3.68 9.00 -29.51
CA TYR A 134 3.29 9.64 -28.26
C TYR A 134 3.38 8.67 -27.06
N LEU A 135 2.89 7.44 -27.21
CA LEU A 135 2.96 6.38 -26.19
C LEU A 135 4.40 6.01 -25.87
N GLN A 136 5.26 5.87 -26.88
CA GLN A 136 6.69 5.61 -26.68
C GLN A 136 7.34 6.72 -25.87
N ARG A 137 7.03 7.99 -26.16
CA ARG A 137 7.57 9.14 -25.41
C ARG A 137 7.09 9.16 -23.96
N VAL A 138 5.81 8.88 -23.71
CA VAL A 138 5.26 8.80 -22.35
C VAL A 138 5.91 7.63 -21.59
N ASN A 139 6.03 6.47 -22.23
CA ASN A 139 6.67 5.29 -21.66
C ASN A 139 8.14 5.56 -21.31
N ALA A 140 8.90 6.19 -22.20
CA ALA A 140 10.30 6.55 -21.96
C ALA A 140 10.46 7.46 -20.73
N ARG A 141 9.54 8.41 -20.53
CA ARG A 141 9.53 9.26 -19.32
C ARG A 141 9.17 8.46 -18.07
N LEU A 142 8.18 7.58 -18.15
CA LEU A 142 7.80 6.71 -17.04
C LEU A 142 8.94 5.77 -16.63
N SER A 143 9.71 5.26 -17.59
CA SER A 143 10.87 4.38 -17.34
C SER A 143 12.00 5.06 -16.57
N THR A 144 12.03 6.39 -16.46
CA THR A 144 13.01 7.09 -15.61
C THR A 144 12.73 6.95 -14.11
N ILE A 145 11.56 6.46 -13.72
CA ILE A 145 11.13 6.27 -12.33
C ILE A 145 11.49 4.85 -11.89
N GLU A 146 12.66 4.70 -11.26
CA GLU A 146 13.14 3.44 -10.69
C GLU A 146 12.86 3.37 -9.18
N LEU A 147 12.07 2.36 -8.77
CA LEU A 147 11.73 2.10 -7.36
C LEU A 147 12.06 0.64 -7.05
N ASN A 148 12.73 0.41 -5.92
CA ASN A 148 13.14 -0.91 -5.48
C ASN A 148 13.03 -1.02 -3.96
N VAL A 149 11.87 -1.49 -3.49
CA VAL A 149 11.64 -1.85 -2.08
C VAL A 149 11.74 -3.36 -1.96
N ARG A 150 12.71 -3.87 -1.18
CA ARG A 150 12.92 -5.30 -0.97
C ARG A 150 12.56 -5.71 0.45
N THR A 151 12.01 -6.91 0.59
CA THR A 151 11.95 -7.63 1.85
C THR A 151 13.23 -8.45 1.98
N ILE A 152 13.99 -8.20 3.05
CA ILE A 152 15.23 -8.95 3.32
C ILE A 152 14.81 -10.24 4.03
N ARG A 153 15.27 -11.38 3.51
CA ARG A 153 14.98 -12.70 4.07
C ARG A 153 16.26 -13.46 4.33
N ASP A 154 16.24 -14.29 5.35
CA ASP A 154 17.21 -15.37 5.50
C ASP A 154 16.78 -16.63 4.73
N HIS A 155 17.63 -17.67 4.74
CA HIS A 155 17.35 -18.91 4.01
C HIS A 155 16.10 -19.63 4.51
N SER A 156 15.88 -19.64 5.84
CA SER A 156 14.71 -20.30 6.46
C SER A 156 13.41 -19.60 6.12
N GLN A 157 13.42 -18.27 6.07
CA GLN A 157 12.28 -17.45 5.68
C GLN A 157 11.94 -17.65 4.20
N GLU A 158 12.95 -17.76 3.33
CA GLU A 158 12.73 -18.02 1.90
C GLU A 158 12.17 -19.44 1.67
N ASP A 159 12.69 -20.45 2.37
CA ASP A 159 12.17 -21.82 2.32
C ASP A 159 10.70 -21.88 2.80
N SER A 160 10.39 -21.18 3.89
CA SER A 160 9.02 -21.07 4.41
C SER A 160 8.08 -20.42 3.40
N LEU A 161 8.51 -19.32 2.77
CA LEU A 161 7.73 -18.62 1.76
C LEU A 161 7.48 -19.52 0.53
N ASN A 162 8.50 -20.26 0.10
CA ASN A 162 8.37 -21.20 -1.01
C ASN A 162 7.39 -22.35 -0.70
N GLU A 163 7.44 -22.89 0.52
CA GLU A 163 6.48 -23.91 0.95
C GLU A 163 5.05 -23.34 1.02
N ILE A 164 4.84 -22.11 1.51
CA ILE A 164 3.52 -21.46 1.46
C ILE A 164 3.01 -21.33 0.03
N ASN A 165 3.85 -20.86 -0.91
CA ASN A 165 3.46 -20.72 -2.30
C ASN A 165 3.05 -22.08 -2.89
N THR A 166 3.81 -23.13 -2.61
CA THR A 166 3.50 -24.51 -3.03
C THR A 166 2.14 -24.97 -2.49
N LEU A 167 1.81 -24.68 -1.22
CA LEU A 167 0.53 -25.03 -0.62
C LEU A 167 -0.65 -24.28 -1.29
N ILE A 168 -0.46 -22.99 -1.61
CA ILE A 168 -1.46 -22.19 -2.32
C ILE A 168 -1.65 -22.71 -3.74
N ASP A 169 -0.56 -23.03 -4.45
CA ASP A 169 -0.63 -23.51 -5.83
C ASP A 169 -1.28 -24.90 -5.91
N LEU A 170 -1.04 -25.79 -4.92
CA LEU A 170 -1.74 -27.07 -4.81
C LEU A 170 -3.25 -26.89 -4.62
N MET A 171 -3.66 -25.88 -3.83
CA MET A 171 -5.07 -25.55 -3.67
C MET A 171 -5.68 -25.05 -5.00
N ILE A 172 -4.99 -24.18 -5.73
CA ILE A 172 -5.48 -23.64 -7.01
C ILE A 172 -5.59 -24.74 -8.08
N THR A 173 -4.63 -25.67 -8.11
CA THR A 173 -4.55 -26.73 -9.13
C THR A 173 -5.44 -27.95 -8.85
N MET A 174 -6.13 -27.98 -7.70
CA MET A 174 -6.99 -29.09 -7.28
C MET A 174 -8.20 -29.34 -8.20
N GLY A 175 -8.65 -28.31 -8.94
CA GLY A 175 -9.74 -28.40 -9.92
C GLY A 175 -11.15 -28.45 -9.34
N ASP A 176 -11.31 -28.81 -8.06
CA ASP A 176 -12.58 -28.71 -7.34
C ASP A 176 -12.72 -27.32 -6.69
N PRO A 177 -13.64 -26.46 -7.14
CA PRO A 177 -13.81 -25.10 -6.63
C PRO A 177 -14.34 -25.07 -5.20
N VAL A 178 -15.19 -26.03 -4.80
CA VAL A 178 -15.78 -26.08 -3.46
C VAL A 178 -14.70 -26.44 -2.45
N LEU A 179 -13.90 -27.46 -2.76
CA LEU A 179 -12.79 -27.87 -1.91
C LEU A 179 -11.67 -26.83 -1.88
N SER A 180 -11.39 -26.17 -3.01
CA SER A 180 -10.44 -25.05 -3.09
C SER A 180 -10.89 -23.88 -2.21
N ARG A 181 -12.18 -23.51 -2.25
CA ARG A 181 -12.75 -22.49 -1.35
C ARG A 181 -12.59 -22.89 0.11
N GLN A 182 -12.95 -24.12 0.46
CA GLN A 182 -12.83 -24.62 1.83
C GLN A 182 -11.38 -24.54 2.33
N ARG A 183 -10.40 -24.99 1.53
CA ARG A 183 -8.97 -24.90 1.88
C ARG A 183 -8.49 -23.46 1.99
N CYS A 184 -8.93 -22.58 1.10
CA CYS A 184 -8.62 -21.15 1.16
C CYS A 184 -9.12 -20.54 2.48
N GLN A 185 -10.29 -20.97 2.97
CA GLN A 185 -10.82 -20.54 4.26
C GLN A 185 -9.94 -21.01 5.43
N LEU A 186 -9.49 -22.28 5.41
CA LEU A 186 -8.59 -22.81 6.44
C LEU A 186 -7.26 -22.02 6.49
N TYR A 187 -6.73 -21.64 5.33
CA TYR A 187 -5.52 -20.82 5.23
C TYR A 187 -5.75 -19.39 5.72
N LEU A 188 -6.89 -18.78 5.38
CA LEU A 188 -7.26 -17.46 5.90
C LEU A 188 -7.41 -17.45 7.43
N ASN A 189 -8.00 -18.51 8.00
CA ASN A 189 -8.11 -18.67 9.45
C ASN A 189 -6.72 -18.76 10.10
N ALA A 190 -5.76 -19.45 9.46
CA ALA A 190 -4.36 -19.50 9.91
C ALA A 190 -3.64 -18.14 9.84
N CYS A 191 -4.08 -17.22 8.99
CA CYS A 191 -3.55 -15.85 8.91
C CYS A 191 -4.17 -14.89 9.95
N CYS A 192 -5.10 -15.36 10.78
CA CYS A 192 -5.68 -14.59 11.88
C CYS A 192 -4.96 -14.97 13.17
N SER A 193 -3.99 -14.15 13.59
CA SER A 193 -3.52 -14.18 14.97
C SER A 193 -4.60 -13.63 15.91
N VAL A 194 -4.52 -14.01 17.18
CA VAL A 194 -5.40 -13.61 18.30
C VAL A 194 -5.22 -12.13 18.64
N ASP A 195 -5.34 -11.21 17.68
CA ASP A 195 -5.22 -9.76 17.92
C ASP A 195 -6.35 -8.94 17.29
N GLU A 196 -7.38 -9.58 16.74
CA GLU A 196 -8.67 -8.94 16.48
C GLU A 196 -9.69 -9.39 17.52
N ASN A 197 -9.44 -8.99 18.78
CA ASN A 197 -10.50 -8.92 19.78
C ASN A 197 -11.50 -7.88 19.33
N VAL A 198 -12.56 -8.36 18.69
CA VAL A 198 -13.84 -7.68 18.56
C VAL A 198 -14.24 -7.21 19.96
N ASN A 199 -14.25 -5.90 20.18
CA ASN A 199 -14.90 -5.29 21.33
C ASN A 199 -16.41 -5.55 21.21
N PHE A 200 -16.87 -6.69 21.73
CA PHE A 200 -18.28 -6.99 21.97
C PHE A 200 -18.70 -6.31 23.28
N THR A 201 -18.98 -5.02 23.25
CA THR A 201 -19.83 -4.36 24.25
C THR A 201 -20.56 -3.23 23.55
N ASP A 202 -21.74 -3.55 23.02
CA ASP A 202 -22.91 -2.67 22.91
C ASP A 202 -24.05 -3.54 22.36
N VAL A 203 -24.53 -4.46 23.21
CA VAL A 203 -25.80 -5.18 22.98
C VAL A 203 -26.88 -4.29 23.58
N ASP A 204 -27.43 -3.40 22.77
CA ASP A 204 -28.76 -2.85 23.04
C ASP A 204 -29.80 -3.88 22.55
N ALA A 205 -30.61 -4.30 23.51
CA ALA A 205 -31.68 -5.25 23.37
C ALA A 205 -32.84 -4.65 22.58
N ASP A 206 -33.20 -5.24 21.42
CA ASP A 206 -34.59 -5.63 21.13
C ASP A 206 -34.70 -6.33 19.76
N MET A 207 -35.51 -7.41 19.75
CA MET A 207 -36.40 -7.80 18.65
C MET A 207 -35.98 -8.84 17.60
N ASP A 208 -36.51 -10.05 17.85
CA ASP A 208 -37.24 -10.96 16.96
C ASP A 208 -36.53 -12.16 16.30
N GLU A 209 -37.06 -13.34 16.65
CA GLU A 209 -36.60 -14.68 16.32
C GLU A 209 -36.79 -14.99 14.82
N CYS A 210 -35.67 -15.11 14.12
CA CYS A 210 -35.46 -16.18 13.17
C CYS A 210 -34.10 -16.79 13.52
N GLU A 211 -34.10 -17.93 14.19
CA GLU A 211 -32.91 -18.73 14.48
C GLU A 211 -32.18 -19.05 13.16
N VAL A 212 -31.19 -18.24 12.84
CA VAL A 212 -30.06 -18.61 12.01
C VAL A 212 -28.87 -18.52 12.96
N ASP A 213 -28.33 -19.67 13.34
CA ASP A 213 -27.16 -19.80 14.21
C ASP A 213 -26.02 -18.86 13.78
N VAL A 214 -25.85 -17.76 14.52
CA VAL A 214 -24.77 -16.79 14.29
C VAL A 214 -23.51 -17.28 15.02
N ASP A 215 -22.71 -17.99 14.25
CA ASP A 215 -21.27 -17.75 14.05
C ASP A 215 -20.25 -18.21 15.11
N VAL A 216 -20.01 -19.53 15.11
CA VAL A 216 -18.73 -20.15 15.52
C VAL A 216 -17.68 -19.90 14.41
N ALA A 217 -17.27 -18.64 14.22
CA ALA A 217 -16.39 -18.24 13.11
C ALA A 217 -14.87 -18.40 13.38
N ALA A 218 -14.46 -19.04 14.47
CA ALA A 218 -13.10 -19.57 14.55
C ALA A 218 -13.09 -20.98 13.95
N GLY A 219 -13.30 -21.07 12.63
CA GLY A 219 -13.27 -22.34 11.91
C GLY A 219 -11.95 -23.09 12.10
N HIS A 220 -11.93 -24.37 11.75
CA HIS A 220 -10.71 -25.19 11.76
C HIS A 220 -9.52 -24.45 11.10
N ILE A 221 -8.34 -24.58 11.70
CA ILE A 221 -7.10 -23.96 11.22
C ILE A 221 -6.21 -25.06 10.62
N ASP A 222 -5.62 -24.81 9.46
CA ASP A 222 -4.59 -25.71 8.92
C ASP A 222 -3.27 -25.48 9.68
N LYS A 223 -2.98 -26.38 10.63
CA LYS A 223 -1.78 -26.30 11.49
C LYS A 223 -0.47 -26.41 10.72
N LYS A 224 -0.47 -27.10 9.58
CA LYS A 224 0.72 -27.15 8.72
C LYS A 224 0.95 -25.78 8.10
N PHE A 225 -0.09 -25.19 7.50
CA PHE A 225 -0.02 -23.88 6.88
C PHE A 225 0.37 -22.80 7.91
N GLU A 226 -0.24 -22.81 9.10
CA GLU A 226 0.08 -21.90 10.21
C GLU A 226 1.56 -21.97 10.59
N SER A 227 2.11 -23.18 10.78
CA SER A 227 3.51 -23.36 11.15
C SER A 227 4.48 -22.81 10.11
N VAL A 228 4.20 -23.04 8.82
CA VAL A 228 5.05 -22.54 7.73
C VAL A 228 4.90 -21.02 7.59
N LEU A 229 3.69 -20.49 7.78
CA LEU A 229 3.39 -19.06 7.70
C LEU A 229 4.16 -18.27 8.76
N LEU A 230 4.24 -18.79 9.98
CA LEU A 230 5.01 -18.18 11.08
C LEU A 230 6.53 -18.15 10.80
N GLY A 231 7.04 -19.01 9.92
CA GLY A 231 8.42 -18.98 9.44
C GLY A 231 8.71 -17.86 8.45
N CYS A 232 7.68 -17.19 7.90
CA CYS A 232 7.83 -16.10 6.95
C CYS A 232 8.01 -14.73 7.65
N THR A 233 8.50 -13.72 6.93
CA THR A 233 8.54 -12.35 7.45
C THR A 233 7.13 -11.79 7.68
N LEU A 234 6.98 -10.79 8.56
CA LEU A 234 5.68 -10.13 8.78
C LEU A 234 5.11 -9.50 7.50
N ASP A 235 5.98 -8.99 6.63
CA ASP A 235 5.58 -8.46 5.31
C ASP A 235 4.98 -9.56 4.43
N ASP A 236 5.62 -10.72 4.39
CA ASP A 236 5.12 -11.88 3.64
C ASP A 236 3.80 -12.38 4.19
N GLN A 237 3.67 -12.51 5.51
CA GLN A 237 2.41 -12.96 6.14
C GLN A 237 1.24 -12.04 5.76
N LYS A 238 1.45 -10.71 5.78
CA LYS A 238 0.45 -9.73 5.32
C LYS A 238 0.13 -9.88 3.84
N ASN A 239 1.15 -10.06 2.99
CA ASN A 239 0.98 -10.23 1.55
C ASN A 239 0.28 -11.55 1.18
N ILE A 240 0.62 -12.65 1.85
CA ILE A 240 -0.04 -13.94 1.73
C ILE A 240 -1.52 -13.83 2.11
N LYS A 241 -1.84 -13.17 3.24
CA LYS A 241 -3.22 -12.91 3.65
C LYS A 241 -3.98 -12.09 2.60
N LYS A 242 -3.36 -11.05 2.03
CA LYS A 242 -3.94 -10.25 0.92
C LYS A 242 -4.20 -11.11 -0.32
N ARG A 243 -3.24 -11.96 -0.71
CA ARG A 243 -3.37 -12.91 -1.83
C ARG A 243 -4.53 -13.90 -1.61
N LEU A 244 -4.62 -14.50 -0.43
CA LEU A 244 -5.68 -15.45 -0.09
C LEU A 244 -7.08 -14.79 -0.10
N ARG A 245 -7.21 -13.56 0.39
CA ARG A 245 -8.49 -12.82 0.33
C ARG A 245 -8.95 -12.58 -1.12
N ALA A 246 -8.02 -12.20 -2.00
CA ALA A 246 -8.33 -12.03 -3.42
C ALA A 246 -8.74 -13.36 -4.07
N LEU A 247 -8.01 -14.45 -3.78
CA LEU A 247 -8.35 -15.79 -4.26
C LEU A 247 -9.71 -16.27 -3.76
N MET A 248 -10.03 -16.02 -2.49
CA MET A 248 -11.35 -16.35 -1.92
C MET A 248 -12.48 -15.64 -2.69
N GLY A 249 -12.31 -14.35 -3.01
CA GLY A 249 -13.27 -13.61 -3.82
C GLY A 249 -13.50 -14.25 -5.19
N TYR A 250 -12.42 -14.68 -5.85
CA TYR A 250 -12.49 -15.38 -7.14
C TYR A 250 -13.18 -16.74 -7.03
N LEU A 251 -12.82 -17.56 -6.03
CA LEU A 251 -13.42 -18.88 -5.81
C LEU A 251 -14.92 -18.79 -5.50
N ASN A 252 -15.34 -17.78 -4.74
CA ASN A 252 -16.76 -17.54 -4.47
C ASN A 252 -17.53 -17.22 -5.76
N GLN A 253 -16.96 -16.42 -6.67
CA GLN A 253 -17.58 -16.15 -7.97
C GLN A 253 -17.63 -17.41 -8.85
N GLN A 254 -16.58 -18.24 -8.85
CA GLN A 254 -16.59 -19.50 -9.60
C GLN A 254 -17.71 -20.45 -9.15
N ILE A 255 -17.95 -20.55 -7.84
CA ILE A 255 -18.99 -21.44 -7.30
C ILE A 255 -20.40 -20.94 -7.61
N ILE A 256 -20.60 -19.62 -7.65
CA ILE A 256 -21.91 -19.03 -8.01
C ILE A 256 -22.23 -19.27 -9.50
N ASN A 257 -21.21 -19.36 -10.35
CA ASN A 257 -21.35 -19.53 -11.80
C ASN A 257 -21.37 -21.00 -12.28
N GLN A 258 -21.52 -21.96 -11.35
CA GLN A 258 -21.69 -23.40 -11.64
C GLN A 258 -23.13 -23.84 -11.49
#